data_AF-A0AA43CMV5-F1
#
_entry.id   AF-A0AA43CMV5-F1
#
_cell.length_a   1.000
_cell.length_b   1.000
_cell.length_c   1.000
_cell.angle_alpha   90.00
_cell.angle_beta   90.00
_cell.angle_gamma   90.00
#
_symmetry.space_group_name_H-M   'P 1'
#
loop_
_entity.id
_entity.type
_entity.pdbx_description
1 polymer ?
#
loop_
_entity_poly.entity_id
_entity_poly.type
_entity_poly.pdbx_seq_one_letter_code
_entity_poly.pdbx_strand_id
1 'polypeptide(L)'
;MNRFFALMAALFLIVALMSCQSDIVLPEEAPLKGTYEGVYSYITNFGAGVDQVTIKSHVIFIFDETSYHMNLDTTYTEQECFCAVDGQYALTEGIRLKEENSGPEEGCEGACNDELNPEGVFVRETKGDSLIMKLQEGTTLQMLRLLKIAE
;
A
#
# COMPACT_ATOMS: atom_id res chain seq x y z
N MET A 1 -20.48 54.83 -28.33
CA MET A 1 -20.12 54.19 -27.04
C MET A 1 -20.78 52.83 -26.82
N ASN A 2 -22.05 52.61 -27.21
CA ASN A 2 -22.75 51.33 -26.94
C ASN A 2 -22.19 50.08 -27.65
N ARG A 3 -21.53 50.22 -28.82
CA ARG A 3 -21.01 49.06 -29.57
C ARG A 3 -19.76 48.42 -28.93
N PHE A 4 -18.96 49.21 -28.22
CA PHE A 4 -17.73 48.73 -27.59
C PHE A 4 -18.03 47.91 -26.32
N PHE A 5 -19.01 48.36 -25.53
CA PHE A 5 -19.49 47.65 -24.35
C PHE A 5 -20.13 46.30 -24.69
N ALA A 6 -20.90 46.23 -25.78
CA ALA A 6 -21.50 44.97 -26.24
C ALA A 6 -20.43 43.94 -26.65
N LEU A 7 -19.34 44.40 -27.27
CA LEU A 7 -18.21 43.56 -27.68
C LEU A 7 -17.42 43.02 -26.48
N MET A 8 -17.17 43.86 -25.48
CA MET A 8 -16.51 43.42 -24.24
C MET A 8 -17.36 42.41 -23.46
N ALA A 9 -18.68 42.65 -23.36
CA ALA A 9 -19.59 41.73 -22.68
C ALA A 9 -19.65 40.36 -23.39
N ALA A 10 -19.67 40.34 -24.73
CA ALA A 10 -19.63 39.11 -25.50
C ALA A 10 -18.32 38.35 -25.31
N LEU A 11 -17.17 39.05 -25.28
CA LEU A 11 -15.87 38.43 -25.06
C LEU A 11 -15.77 37.82 -23.65
N PHE A 12 -16.29 38.52 -22.64
CA PHE A 12 -16.28 38.04 -21.26
C PHE A 12 -17.13 36.78 -21.08
N LEU A 13 -18.29 36.72 -21.77
CA LEU A 13 -19.15 35.54 -21.77
C LEU A 13 -18.46 34.32 -22.39
N ILE A 14 -17.72 34.51 -23.50
CA ILE A 14 -16.97 33.43 -24.16
C ILE A 14 -15.87 32.89 -23.26
N VAL A 15 -15.12 33.77 -22.58
CA VAL A 15 -14.06 33.36 -21.64
C VAL A 15 -14.65 32.61 -20.43
N ALA A 16 -15.77 33.08 -19.88
CA ALA A 16 -16.44 32.41 -18.77
C ALA A 16 -16.94 30.99 -19.14
N LEU A 17 -17.40 30.80 -20.38
CA LEU A 17 -17.83 29.48 -20.88
C LEU A 17 -16.64 28.53 -21.12
N MET A 18 -15.44 29.05 -21.40
CA MET A 18 -14.22 28.22 -21.55
C MET A 18 -13.59 27.82 -20.21
N SER A 19 -13.99 28.44 -19.09
CA SER A 19 -13.48 28.12 -17.75
C SER A 19 -14.19 26.94 -17.07
N CYS A 20 -15.17 26.28 -17.71
CA CYS A 20 -15.59 24.94 -17.29
C CYS A 20 -14.52 23.93 -17.71
N GLN A 21 -13.37 23.96 -17.03
CA GLN A 21 -12.38 22.90 -17.08
C GLN A 21 -13.11 21.62 -16.66
N SER A 22 -13.22 20.67 -17.59
CA SER A 22 -13.81 19.37 -17.30
C SER A 22 -12.97 18.74 -16.20
N ASP A 23 -13.53 18.61 -15.00
CA ASP A 23 -12.87 17.88 -13.93
C ASP A 23 -12.44 16.52 -14.48
N ILE A 24 -11.15 16.24 -14.37
CA ILE A 24 -10.60 14.94 -14.76
C ILE A 24 -11.08 13.97 -13.70
N VAL A 25 -12.14 13.22 -14.00
CA VAL A 25 -12.55 12.07 -13.20
C VAL A 25 -11.52 10.98 -13.43
N LEU A 26 -10.61 10.81 -12.46
CA LEU A 26 -9.72 9.67 -12.46
C LEU A 26 -10.55 8.41 -12.20
N PRO A 27 -10.37 7.32 -12.96
CA PRO A 27 -11.03 6.07 -12.66
C PRO A 27 -10.60 5.61 -11.27
N GLU A 28 -11.56 5.06 -10.52
CA GLU A 28 -11.27 4.43 -9.24
C GLU A 28 -10.23 3.32 -9.44
N GLU A 29 -9.24 3.25 -8.55
CA GLU A 29 -8.25 2.19 -8.62
C GLU A 29 -8.92 0.84 -8.40
N ALA A 30 -8.60 -0.15 -9.23
CA ALA A 30 -9.14 -1.49 -9.07
C ALA A 30 -8.77 -2.04 -7.67
N PRO A 31 -9.72 -2.71 -6.97
CA PRO A 31 -9.48 -3.28 -5.66
C PRO A 31 -8.38 -4.36 -5.71
N LEU A 32 -7.69 -4.56 -4.60
CA LEU A 32 -6.62 -5.57 -4.49
C LEU A 32 -7.16 -6.98 -4.26
N LYS A 33 -8.47 -7.19 -4.27
CA LYS A 33 -9.13 -8.43 -3.87
C LYS A 33 -8.46 -9.70 -4.43
N GLY A 34 -8.23 -10.65 -3.53
CA GLY A 34 -7.70 -11.97 -3.82
C GLY A 34 -6.60 -12.41 -2.85
N THR A 35 -6.06 -13.60 -3.10
CA THR A 35 -4.94 -14.16 -2.32
C THR A 35 -3.65 -13.96 -3.08
N TYR A 36 -2.63 -13.51 -2.34
CA TYR A 36 -1.29 -13.30 -2.82
C TYR A 36 -0.31 -14.05 -1.93
N GLU A 37 0.77 -14.54 -2.52
CA GLU A 37 1.89 -15.13 -1.79
C GLU A 37 3.17 -14.37 -2.12
N GLY A 38 4.13 -14.33 -1.21
CA GLY A 38 5.43 -13.77 -1.52
C GLY A 38 6.30 -13.51 -0.32
N VAL A 39 7.16 -12.51 -0.45
CA VAL A 39 8.18 -12.20 0.57
C VAL A 39 7.90 -10.83 1.17
N TYR A 40 7.81 -10.80 2.49
CA TYR A 40 7.91 -9.58 3.28
C TYR A 40 9.36 -9.37 3.72
N SER A 41 9.83 -8.13 3.66
CA SER A 41 11.14 -7.72 4.14
C SER A 41 11.02 -6.46 4.99
N TYR A 42 11.48 -6.55 6.23
CA TYR A 42 11.67 -5.40 7.11
C TYR A 42 13.17 -5.14 7.26
N ILE A 43 13.60 -3.94 6.89
CA ILE A 43 15.01 -3.55 6.90
C ILE A 43 15.12 -2.27 7.72
N THR A 44 15.98 -2.27 8.73
CA THR A 44 16.30 -1.04 9.48
C THR A 44 17.80 -0.78 9.50
N ASN A 45 18.17 0.49 9.30
CA ASN A 45 19.55 0.97 9.35
C ASN A 45 19.75 1.82 10.60
N PHE A 46 20.64 1.42 11.50
CA PHE A 46 20.90 2.16 12.74
C PHE A 46 22.02 3.22 12.61
N GLY A 47 22.52 3.47 11.39
CA GLY A 47 23.53 4.50 11.11
C GLY A 47 24.97 3.96 11.00
N ALA A 48 25.93 4.87 10.87
CA ALA A 48 27.31 4.58 10.49
C ALA A 48 28.05 3.69 11.51
N GLY A 49 28.01 2.38 11.29
CA GLY A 49 28.77 1.37 12.03
C GLY A 49 27.95 0.36 12.85
N VAL A 50 26.62 0.38 12.74
CA VAL A 50 25.74 -0.63 13.35
C VAL A 50 25.18 -1.54 12.26
N ASP A 51 25.02 -2.83 12.59
CA ASP A 51 24.54 -3.85 11.67
C ASP A 51 23.12 -3.55 11.17
N GLN A 52 22.90 -3.83 9.88
CA GLN A 52 21.59 -3.79 9.24
C GLN A 52 20.77 -4.99 9.74
N VAL A 53 19.63 -4.74 10.36
CA VAL A 53 18.67 -5.82 10.66
C VAL A 53 17.81 -6.01 9.43
N THR A 54 17.76 -7.23 8.91
CA THR A 54 16.95 -7.62 7.77
C THR A 54 16.16 -8.86 8.13
N ILE A 55 14.87 -8.66 8.35
CA ILE A 55 13.89 -9.70 8.61
C ILE A 55 13.27 -10.06 7.27
N LYS A 56 13.20 -11.36 6.97
CA LYS A 56 12.56 -11.87 5.76
C LYS A 56 11.70 -13.06 6.10
N SER A 57 10.46 -13.01 5.62
CA SER A 57 9.48 -14.07 5.86
C SER A 57 8.64 -14.27 4.61
N HIS A 58 8.27 -15.52 4.37
CA HIS A 58 7.29 -15.82 3.34
C HIS A 58 5.90 -15.59 3.94
N VAL A 59 5.04 -14.90 3.18
CA VAL A 59 3.73 -14.46 3.66
C VAL A 59 2.65 -14.83 2.67
N ILE A 60 1.48 -15.13 3.21
CA ILE A 60 0.22 -15.21 2.47
C ILE A 60 -0.58 -13.97 2.86
N PHE A 61 -0.92 -13.17 1.86
CA PHE A 61 -1.65 -11.92 2.00
C PHE A 61 -3.02 -12.07 1.31
N ILE A 62 -4.09 -11.94 2.07
CA ILE A 62 -5.46 -12.03 1.56
C ILE A 62 -6.07 -10.64 1.64
N PHE A 63 -6.48 -10.09 0.50
CA PHE A 63 -7.21 -8.82 0.43
C PHE A 63 -8.68 -9.11 0.13
N ASP A 64 -9.57 -8.51 0.91
CA ASP A 64 -11.00 -8.45 0.64
C ASP A 64 -11.38 -7.08 0.04
N GLU A 65 -12.62 -6.62 0.24
CA GLU A 65 -13.08 -5.32 -0.26
C GLU A 65 -12.39 -4.14 0.45
N THR A 66 -12.25 -4.21 1.78
CA THR A 66 -11.61 -3.15 2.58
C THR A 66 -10.67 -3.68 3.66
N SER A 67 -10.63 -4.98 3.88
CA SER A 67 -9.77 -5.62 4.89
C SER A 67 -8.65 -6.43 4.26
N TYR A 68 -7.62 -6.68 5.05
CA TYR A 68 -6.56 -7.61 4.70
C TYR A 68 -6.25 -8.55 5.86
N HIS A 69 -5.74 -9.72 5.52
CA HIS A 69 -5.18 -10.70 6.44
C HIS A 69 -3.79 -11.12 5.96
N MET A 70 -2.80 -11.16 6.85
CA MET A 70 -1.43 -11.56 6.55
C MET A 70 -0.97 -12.64 7.51
N ASN A 71 -0.57 -13.80 6.97
CA ASN A 71 -0.04 -14.94 7.75
C ASN A 71 1.31 -15.41 7.22
N LEU A 72 2.09 -16.05 8.08
CA LEU A 72 3.32 -16.74 7.66
C LEU A 72 2.96 -17.89 6.72
N ASP A 73 3.76 -18.07 5.68
CA ASP A 73 3.75 -19.32 4.95
C ASP A 73 4.62 -20.34 5.69
N THR A 74 3.99 -21.14 6.55
CA THR A 74 4.66 -22.14 7.40
C THR A 74 5.32 -23.28 6.62
N THR A 75 5.15 -23.33 5.29
CA THR A 75 5.89 -24.27 4.44
C THR A 75 7.39 -23.96 4.35
N TYR A 76 7.79 -22.73 4.70
CA TYR A 76 9.19 -22.28 4.73
C TYR A 76 9.76 -22.34 6.15
N THR A 77 10.87 -23.06 6.34
CA THR A 77 11.45 -23.31 7.67
C THR A 77 12.52 -22.29 8.08
N GLU A 78 13.01 -21.47 7.15
CA GLU A 78 14.06 -20.46 7.38
C GLU A 78 13.47 -19.05 7.39
N GLN A 79 12.45 -18.82 8.23
CA GLN A 79 11.79 -17.53 8.31
C GLN A 79 11.78 -16.99 9.74
N GLU A 80 11.95 -15.68 9.84
CA GLU A 80 11.77 -14.97 11.11
C GLU A 80 10.27 -14.82 11.38
N CYS A 81 9.88 -15.01 12.63
CA CYS A 81 8.49 -14.95 13.05
C CYS A 81 7.97 -13.51 13.02
N PHE A 82 6.81 -13.33 12.38
CA PHE A 82 5.99 -12.13 12.49
C PHE A 82 4.59 -12.52 13.00
N CYS A 83 3.80 -11.53 13.39
CA CYS A 83 2.46 -11.77 13.89
C CYS A 83 1.47 -12.03 12.76
N ALA A 84 0.52 -12.93 12.94
CA ALA A 84 -0.68 -12.91 12.11
C ALA A 84 -1.29 -11.51 12.22
N VAL A 85 -1.64 -10.88 11.10
CA VAL A 85 -2.19 -9.52 11.08
C VAL A 85 -3.54 -9.49 10.40
N ASP A 86 -4.53 -8.96 11.09
CA ASP A 86 -5.81 -8.53 10.54
C ASP A 86 -5.87 -7.00 10.52
N GLY A 87 -6.31 -6.42 9.42
CA GLY A 87 -6.43 -4.98 9.32
C GLY A 87 -7.34 -4.48 8.22
N GLN A 88 -7.37 -3.15 8.09
CA GLN A 88 -8.06 -2.45 7.02
C GLN A 88 -7.05 -1.91 6.01
N TYR A 89 -7.44 -1.82 4.75
CA TYR A 89 -6.68 -1.13 3.73
C TYR A 89 -7.51 -0.10 2.95
N ALA A 90 -6.82 0.88 2.38
CA ALA A 90 -7.41 1.85 1.47
C ALA A 90 -6.46 2.17 0.32
N LEU A 91 -7.03 2.39 -0.87
CA LEU A 91 -6.30 2.77 -2.08
C LEU A 91 -6.33 4.29 -2.25
N THR A 92 -5.61 5.01 -1.39
CA THR A 92 -5.53 6.48 -1.43
C THR A 92 -4.07 6.89 -1.45
N GLU A 93 -3.59 7.38 -2.61
CA GLU A 93 -2.20 7.78 -2.83
C GLU A 93 -1.19 6.64 -2.61
N GLY A 94 -1.62 5.39 -2.81
CA GLY A 94 -0.88 4.18 -2.50
C GLY A 94 -1.77 3.15 -1.82
N ILE A 95 -1.15 2.20 -1.11
CA ILE A 95 -1.85 1.21 -0.31
C ILE A 95 -1.63 1.59 1.15
N ARG A 96 -2.67 2.12 1.79
CA ARG A 96 -2.66 2.39 3.22
C ARG A 96 -3.06 1.12 3.95
N LEU A 97 -2.19 0.58 4.78
CA LEU A 97 -2.48 -0.53 5.68
C LEU A 97 -2.62 0.01 7.09
N LYS A 98 -3.66 -0.42 7.79
CA LYS A 98 -3.90 -0.14 9.20
C LYS A 98 -4.18 -1.44 9.91
N GLU A 99 -3.30 -1.82 10.83
CA GLU A 99 -3.51 -2.96 11.71
C GLU A 99 -4.73 -2.73 12.61
N GLU A 100 -5.53 -3.78 12.82
CA GLU A 100 -6.63 -3.79 13.79
C GLU A 100 -6.40 -4.82 14.88
N ASN A 101 -5.93 -6.01 14.50
CA ASN A 101 -5.56 -7.07 15.43
C ASN A 101 -4.29 -7.76 14.94
N SER A 102 -3.46 -8.16 15.90
CA SER A 102 -2.28 -8.97 15.68
C SER A 102 -2.20 -10.07 16.73
N GLY A 103 -1.58 -11.18 16.37
CA GLY A 103 -1.42 -12.31 17.26
C GLY A 103 -0.31 -13.26 16.87
N PRO A 104 0.12 -14.14 17.79
CA PRO A 104 1.10 -15.17 17.47
C PRO A 104 0.53 -16.11 16.40
N GLU A 105 1.36 -16.41 15.41
CA GLU A 105 1.04 -17.34 14.33
C GLU A 105 1.45 -18.78 14.68
N GLU A 106 0.72 -19.76 14.16
CA GLU A 106 1.07 -21.17 14.34
C GLU A 106 2.47 -21.47 13.77
N GLY A 107 3.32 -22.14 14.54
CA GLY A 107 4.72 -22.40 14.16
C GLY A 107 5.72 -21.36 14.67
N CYS A 108 5.26 -20.31 15.35
CA CYS A 108 6.13 -19.38 16.08
C CYS A 108 6.13 -19.69 17.57
N GLU A 109 7.21 -20.31 18.07
CA GLU A 109 7.36 -20.71 19.49
C GLU A 109 7.58 -19.52 20.47
N GLY A 110 7.17 -18.31 20.13
CA GLY A 110 7.42 -17.10 20.93
C GLY A 110 6.37 -16.01 20.76
N ALA A 111 6.49 -14.96 21.57
CA ALA A 111 5.74 -13.72 21.34
C ALA A 111 6.24 -13.10 20.03
N CYS A 112 5.33 -12.88 19.09
CA CYS A 112 5.62 -12.14 17.88
C CYS A 112 5.77 -10.64 18.22
N ASN A 113 6.43 -9.87 17.36
CA ASN A 113 6.64 -8.43 17.57
C ASN A 113 5.78 -7.61 16.62
N ASP A 114 4.71 -7.00 17.15
CA ASP A 114 3.76 -6.20 16.36
C ASP A 114 4.42 -4.97 15.72
N GLU A 115 5.54 -4.47 16.26
CA GLU A 115 6.28 -3.32 15.66
C GLU A 115 6.86 -3.64 14.27
N LEU A 116 6.91 -4.92 13.90
CA LEU A 116 7.36 -5.40 12.61
C LEU A 116 6.22 -5.63 11.62
N ASN A 117 4.96 -5.43 12.03
CA ASN A 117 3.83 -5.60 11.14
C ASN A 117 3.77 -4.46 10.10
N PRO A 118 3.24 -4.74 8.88
CA PRO A 118 3.13 -3.74 7.84
C PRO A 118 1.99 -2.76 8.14
N GLU A 119 2.35 -1.60 8.70
CA GLU A 119 1.46 -0.46 8.88
C GLU A 119 2.01 0.78 8.16
N GLY A 120 1.14 1.60 7.58
CA GLY A 120 1.51 2.86 6.93
C GLY A 120 1.00 2.99 5.50
N VAL A 121 1.57 3.93 4.73
CA VAL A 121 1.19 4.20 3.33
C VAL A 121 2.27 3.71 2.40
N PHE A 122 2.02 2.59 1.74
CA PHE A 122 2.96 1.95 0.83
C PHE A 122 2.80 2.51 -0.58
N VAL A 123 3.93 2.83 -1.21
CA VAL A 123 4.00 3.05 -2.65
C VAL A 123 3.73 1.72 -3.35
N ARG A 124 2.73 1.73 -4.24
CA ARG A 124 2.29 0.58 -5.01
C ARG A 124 2.97 0.56 -6.38
N GLU A 125 3.55 -0.59 -6.71
CA GLU A 125 4.02 -0.91 -8.06
C GLU A 125 3.36 -2.22 -8.50
N THR A 126 2.68 -2.22 -9.65
CA THR A 126 2.05 -3.44 -10.20
C THR A 126 2.68 -3.81 -11.52
N LYS A 127 2.93 -5.10 -11.72
CA LYS A 127 3.50 -5.65 -12.97
C LYS A 127 2.89 -7.02 -13.26
N GLY A 128 1.83 -7.05 -14.06
CA GLY A 128 1.03 -8.27 -14.26
C GLY A 128 0.38 -8.67 -12.95
N ASP A 129 0.54 -9.92 -12.55
CA ASP A 129 0.02 -10.48 -11.30
C ASP A 129 0.89 -10.17 -10.07
N SER A 130 1.99 -9.43 -10.25
CA SER A 130 2.86 -9.03 -9.16
C SER A 130 2.44 -7.70 -8.55
N LEU A 131 2.30 -7.69 -7.22
CA LEU A 131 2.10 -6.53 -6.39
C LEU A 131 3.37 -6.27 -5.56
N ILE A 132 3.94 -5.09 -5.72
CA ILE A 132 5.09 -4.64 -4.92
C ILE A 132 4.64 -3.44 -4.09
N MET A 133 4.82 -3.53 -2.78
CA MET A 133 4.50 -2.48 -1.81
C MET A 133 5.78 -2.03 -1.12
N LYS A 134 6.05 -0.72 -1.07
CA LYS A 134 7.26 -0.16 -0.45
C LYS A 134 6.90 0.99 0.48
N LEU A 135 7.39 0.93 1.72
CA LEU A 135 7.28 2.01 2.70
C LEU A 135 8.70 2.36 3.18
N GLN A 136 9.06 3.64 3.11
CA GLN A 136 10.32 4.16 3.64
C GLN A 136 10.01 5.22 4.69
N GLU A 137 10.40 4.97 5.94
CA GLU A 137 10.21 5.89 7.05
C GLU A 137 11.52 6.05 7.82
N GLY A 138 12.14 7.23 7.66
CA GLY A 138 13.47 7.48 8.22
C GLY A 138 14.49 6.45 7.72
N THR A 139 15.01 5.64 8.63
CA THR A 139 16.00 4.59 8.35
C THR A 139 15.39 3.19 8.17
N THR A 140 14.06 3.06 8.31
CA THR A 140 13.33 1.82 8.11
C THR A 140 12.79 1.75 6.69
N LEU A 141 12.93 0.58 6.07
CA LEU A 141 12.37 0.20 4.79
C LEU A 141 11.57 -1.08 4.97
N GLN A 142 10.29 -1.04 4.62
CA GLN A 142 9.44 -2.21 4.50
C GLN A 142 9.13 -2.48 3.03
N MET A 143 9.22 -3.75 2.63
CA MET A 143 8.94 -4.17 1.26
C MET A 143 8.16 -5.46 1.23
N LEU A 144 7.02 -5.46 0.54
CA LEU A 144 6.28 -6.67 0.18
C LEU A 144 6.42 -6.90 -1.32
N ARG A 145 6.77 -8.13 -1.71
CA ARG A 145 6.80 -8.59 -3.09
C ARG A 145 5.89 -9.79 -3.21
N LEU A 146 4.71 -9.55 -3.74
CA LEU A 146 3.60 -10.49 -3.75
C LEU A 146 3.25 -10.89 -5.18
N LEU A 147 2.79 -12.11 -5.35
CA LEU A 147 2.25 -12.69 -6.58
C LEU A 147 0.81 -13.14 -6.31
N LYS A 148 -0.14 -12.73 -7.16
CA LYS A 148 -1.52 -13.17 -7.04
C LYS A 148 -1.64 -14.66 -7.38
N ILE A 149 -2.28 -15.43 -6.50
CA ILE A 149 -2.50 -16.88 -6.67
C ILE A 149 -3.98 -17.27 -6.73
N ALA A 150 -4.89 -16.42 -6.24
CA ALA A 150 -6.33 -16.62 -6.33
C ALA A 150 -7.09 -15.28 -6.37
N GLU A 151 -8.34 -15.32 -6.86
CA GLU A 151 -9.30 -14.19 -6.87
C GLU A 151 -10.18 -14.13 -5.61
#